data_AF-A0A7D9LXC2-F1
#
_entry.id   AF-A0A7D9LXC2-F1
#
_cell.length_a   1.000
_cell.length_b   1.000
_cell.length_c   1.000
_cell.angle_alpha   90.00
_cell.angle_beta   90.00
_cell.angle_gamma   90.00
#
_symmetry.space_group_name_H-M   'P 1'
#
loop_
_entity.id
_entity.type
_entity.pdbx_description
1 polymer ?
#
loop_
_entity_poly.entity_id
_entity_poly.type
_entity_poly.pdbx_seq_one_letter_code
_entity_poly.pdbx_strand_id
1 'polypeptide(L)'
;VRKTSCPIWNSTFELVCTTSLQEQYICAEVYDKERIGQNVLIGEVLVDLDSIAIGEQVDKWYTLTHRESGKIKPEGKKKELGKIRLNVQLFEDQILPWECYVPLINHLVETVKKQPYDEVNTLSLLEQVMTADRTAIGRSLVKLYINQGMIVKLLDALTKVEVATTETLNTLFRGNSLATKGVDEFMKVIGIPYLLETLKPTIDKIYKEKRYCEIDPNKIDRSVP
;
A
#
# COMPACT_ATOMS: atom_id res chain seq x y z
N VAL A 1 -21.31 0.71 8.48
CA VAL A 1 -22.03 0.40 9.73
C VAL A 1 -23.52 0.73 9.54
N ARG A 2 -24.48 -0.15 9.87
CA ARG A 2 -25.93 0.14 9.65
C ARG A 2 -26.68 0.16 10.99
N LYS A 3 -27.43 1.25 11.23
CA LYS A 3 -28.39 1.45 12.34
C LYS A 3 -27.83 1.26 13.76
N THR A 4 -26.80 2.02 14.14
CA THR A 4 -26.35 2.10 15.54
C THR A 4 -25.94 3.53 15.88
N SER A 5 -26.21 3.96 17.10
CA SER A 5 -25.74 5.23 17.67
C SER A 5 -24.28 5.16 18.16
N CYS A 6 -23.71 3.96 18.22
CA CYS A 6 -22.31 3.71 18.59
C CYS A 6 -21.61 2.89 17.48
N PRO A 7 -21.37 3.49 16.30
CA PRO A 7 -20.68 2.81 15.22
C PRO A 7 -19.21 2.49 15.57
N ILE A 8 -18.75 1.31 15.16
CA ILE A 8 -17.35 0.89 15.25
C ILE A 8 -16.86 0.63 13.83
N TRP A 9 -15.82 1.34 13.40
CA TRP A 9 -15.28 1.25 12.05
C TRP A 9 -14.02 0.39 11.94
N ASN A 10 -13.16 0.39 12.97
CA ASN A 10 -11.86 -0.29 12.96
C ASN A 10 -11.09 -0.11 11.64
N SER A 11 -11.13 1.11 11.09
CA SER A 11 -10.51 1.44 9.81
C SER A 11 -9.19 2.15 10.08
N THR A 12 -8.13 1.70 9.43
CA THR A 12 -6.79 2.29 9.49
C THR A 12 -6.52 3.03 8.19
N PHE A 13 -5.98 4.23 8.31
CA PHE A 13 -5.57 5.06 7.18
C PHE A 13 -4.11 5.43 7.36
N GLU A 14 -3.32 5.33 6.28
CA GLU A 14 -1.94 5.80 6.23
C GLU A 14 -1.87 7.00 5.30
N LEU A 15 -1.37 8.12 5.82
CA LEU A 15 -1.25 9.39 5.11
C LEU A 15 0.24 9.75 5.05
N VAL A 16 0.75 10.02 3.85
CA VAL A 16 2.13 10.46 3.65
C VAL A 16 2.16 11.98 3.55
N CYS A 17 2.92 12.63 4.41
CA CYS A 17 3.15 14.07 4.35
C CYS A 17 4.58 14.34 3.87
N THR A 18 4.73 15.16 2.83
CA THR A 18 6.03 15.52 2.23
C THR A 18 6.45 16.96 2.52
N THR A 19 5.63 17.72 3.27
CA THR A 19 5.84 19.13 3.62
C THR A 19 6.00 19.28 5.12
N SER A 20 6.42 20.46 5.59
CA SER A 20 6.54 20.72 7.04
C SER A 20 5.21 20.47 7.74
N LEU A 21 5.25 19.80 8.89
CA LEU A 21 4.07 19.49 9.70
C LEU A 21 3.41 20.73 10.34
N GLN A 22 4.09 21.88 10.31
CA GLN A 22 3.58 23.15 10.83
C GLN A 22 2.21 23.48 10.24
N GLU A 23 1.26 23.77 11.12
CA GLU A 23 -0.11 24.15 10.76
C GLU A 23 -0.89 23.09 9.97
N GLN A 24 -0.51 21.81 10.09
CA GLN A 24 -1.23 20.71 9.46
C GLN A 24 -2.20 20.01 10.41
N TYR A 25 -3.33 19.58 9.86
CA TYR A 25 -4.40 18.93 10.61
C TYR A 25 -4.87 17.66 9.90
N ILE A 26 -5.16 16.61 10.67
CA ILE A 26 -5.97 15.50 10.18
C ILE A 26 -7.44 15.89 10.32
N CYS A 27 -8.16 15.94 9.20
CA CYS A 27 -9.60 16.13 9.19
C CYS A 27 -10.31 14.79 9.09
N ALA A 28 -11.09 14.44 10.11
CA ALA A 28 -11.98 13.28 10.10
C ALA A 28 -13.42 13.74 9.97
N GLU A 29 -14.04 13.47 8.83
CA GLU A 29 -15.45 13.80 8.54
C GLU A 29 -16.34 12.56 8.73
N VAL A 30 -17.44 12.72 9.48
CA VAL A 30 -18.41 11.66 9.73
C VAL A 30 -19.69 11.94 8.96
N TYR A 31 -20.13 11.00 8.15
CA TYR A 31 -21.31 11.14 7.30
C TYR A 31 -22.40 10.13 7.68
N ASP A 32 -23.66 10.59 7.68
CA ASP A 32 -24.83 9.72 7.68
C ASP A 32 -25.10 9.24 6.24
N LYS A 33 -25.27 7.92 6.10
CA LYS A 33 -25.47 7.28 4.81
C LYS A 33 -26.96 7.23 4.50
N GLU A 34 -27.40 8.16 3.67
CA GLU A 34 -28.77 8.19 3.17
C GLU A 34 -29.06 7.05 2.20
N ARG A 35 -30.28 6.51 2.26
CA ARG A 35 -30.71 5.43 1.34
C ARG A 35 -30.96 5.95 -0.07
N ILE A 36 -31.32 7.22 -0.19
CA ILE A 36 -31.65 7.91 -1.43
C ILE A 36 -31.10 9.34 -1.30
N GLY A 37 -30.17 9.74 -2.17
CA GLY A 37 -29.57 11.09 -2.15
C GLY A 37 -28.09 11.11 -1.73
N GLN A 38 -27.57 12.30 -1.46
CA GLN A 38 -26.20 12.52 -0.99
C GLN A 38 -26.11 12.28 0.52
N ASN A 39 -24.95 11.78 0.97
CA ASN A 39 -24.70 11.58 2.39
C ASN A 39 -24.69 12.92 3.14
N VAL A 40 -25.24 12.93 4.35
CA VAL A 40 -25.33 14.13 5.18
C VAL A 40 -24.15 14.18 6.14
N LEU A 41 -23.39 15.29 6.16
CA LEU A 41 -22.30 15.48 7.13
C LEU A 41 -22.87 15.62 8.55
N ILE A 42 -22.47 14.71 9.44
CA ILE A 42 -22.81 14.74 10.87
C ILE A 42 -21.90 15.73 11.60
N GLY A 43 -20.60 15.71 11.28
CA GLY A 43 -19.61 16.62 11.86
C GLY A 43 -18.18 16.26 11.44
N GLU A 44 -17.25 17.13 11.80
CA GLU A 44 -15.81 16.96 11.55
C GLU A 44 -15.01 17.06 12.85
N VAL A 45 -13.80 16.50 12.83
CA VAL A 45 -12.77 16.71 13.85
C VAL A 45 -11.48 17.11 13.14
N LEU A 46 -10.86 18.17 13.63
CA LEU A 46 -9.51 18.57 13.25
C LEU A 46 -8.54 18.17 14.36
N VAL A 47 -7.60 17.29 14.04
CA VAL A 47 -6.52 16.90 14.94
C VAL A 47 -5.26 17.64 14.51
N ASP A 48 -4.79 18.54 15.36
CA ASP A 48 -3.55 19.29 15.16
C ASP A 48 -2.34 18.35 15.23
N LEU A 49 -1.57 18.29 14.15
CA LEU A 49 -0.37 17.45 14.07
C LEU A 49 0.78 17.99 14.92
N ASP A 50 0.85 19.29 15.17
CA ASP A 50 1.89 19.89 16.04
C ASP A 50 1.69 19.48 17.52
N SER A 51 0.48 19.01 17.88
CA SER A 51 0.15 18.53 19.22
C SER A 51 0.57 17.09 19.51
N ILE A 52 1.07 16.36 18.51
CA ILE A 52 1.44 14.94 18.62
C ILE A 52 2.95 14.82 18.42
N ALA A 53 3.66 14.28 19.42
CA ALA A 53 5.10 14.06 19.27
C ALA A 53 5.38 12.92 18.26
N ILE A 54 6.49 13.03 17.53
CA ILE A 54 6.93 11.97 16.60
C ILE A 54 7.16 10.67 17.39
N GLY A 55 6.56 9.57 16.91
CA GLY A 55 6.59 8.25 17.54
C GLY A 55 5.54 8.06 18.65
N GLU A 56 4.88 9.12 19.12
CA GLU A 56 3.80 9.03 20.10
C GLU A 56 2.52 8.50 19.48
N GLN A 57 1.82 7.63 20.21
CA GLN A 57 0.50 7.13 19.84
C GLN A 57 -0.57 7.79 20.71
N VAL A 58 -1.45 8.57 20.09
CA VAL A 58 -2.54 9.29 20.76
C VAL A 58 -3.87 8.60 20.45
N ASP A 59 -4.45 7.92 21.44
CA ASP A 59 -5.76 7.28 21.36
C ASP A 59 -6.76 7.97 22.30
N LYS A 60 -7.58 8.88 21.77
CA LYS A 60 -8.53 9.68 22.56
C LYS A 60 -9.85 9.94 21.83
N TRP A 61 -10.85 10.34 22.62
CA TRP A 61 -12.15 10.79 22.12
C TRP A 61 -12.09 12.28 21.76
N TYR A 62 -12.57 12.60 20.56
CA TYR A 62 -12.69 13.95 20.02
C TYR A 62 -14.16 14.29 19.82
N THR A 63 -14.54 15.52 20.15
CA THR A 63 -15.92 16.00 19.99
C THR A 63 -16.12 16.51 18.57
N LEU A 64 -17.19 16.06 17.90
CA LEU A 64 -17.52 16.48 16.54
C LEU A 64 -17.97 17.95 16.51
N THR A 65 -17.48 18.71 15.54
CA THR A 65 -17.84 20.11 15.29
C THR A 65 -18.55 20.26 13.94
N HIS A 66 -19.37 21.30 13.79
CA HIS A 66 -19.96 21.64 12.49
C HIS A 66 -18.98 22.47 11.65
N ARG A 67 -18.89 22.14 10.36
CA ARG A 67 -18.26 22.99 9.35
C ARG A 67 -19.22 24.13 8.98
N GLU A 68 -19.19 25.23 9.72
CA GLU A 68 -19.90 26.45 9.30
C GLU A 68 -19.00 27.30 8.40
N SER A 69 -19.50 27.64 7.22
CA SER A 69 -18.85 28.49 6.22
C SER A 69 -18.35 29.82 6.82
N GLY A 70 -17.11 29.82 7.31
CA GLY A 70 -16.25 31.00 7.45
C GLY A 70 -16.61 32.08 8.48
N LYS A 71 -17.60 31.92 9.37
CA LYS A 71 -17.88 32.91 10.44
C LYS A 71 -18.31 32.26 11.74
N ILE A 72 -17.52 32.47 12.79
CA ILE A 72 -17.85 32.13 14.18
C ILE A 72 -18.97 33.09 14.65
N LYS A 73 -20.17 32.59 14.93
CA LYS A 73 -21.16 33.31 15.76
C LYS A 73 -21.03 32.86 17.22
N PRO A 74 -21.13 33.78 18.20
CA PRO A 74 -21.22 33.40 19.59
C PRO A 74 -22.64 32.91 19.89
N GLU A 75 -22.70 31.83 20.67
CA GLU A 75 -23.83 31.43 21.53
C GLU A 75 -25.21 31.26 20.86
N GLY A 76 -25.38 30.13 20.16
CA GLY A 76 -26.67 29.46 20.02
C GLY A 76 -26.47 27.97 20.29
N LYS A 77 -27.19 27.42 21.29
CA LYS A 77 -27.18 26.01 21.77
C LYS A 77 -26.39 25.04 20.88
N LYS A 78 -25.11 24.80 21.19
CA LYS A 78 -24.29 23.77 20.54
C LYS A 78 -24.98 22.41 20.74
N LYS A 79 -25.67 21.91 19.72
CA LYS A 79 -26.14 20.53 19.69
C LYS A 79 -24.90 19.65 19.75
N GLU A 80 -24.75 18.84 20.79
CA GLU A 80 -23.65 17.88 20.86
C GLU A 80 -23.80 16.89 19.69
N LEU A 81 -22.88 16.94 18.73
CA LEU A 81 -22.91 16.11 17.51
C LEU A 81 -22.38 14.69 17.76
N GLY A 82 -22.00 14.39 19.00
CA GLY A 82 -21.37 13.15 19.41
C GLY A 82 -19.84 13.27 19.50
N LYS A 83 -19.20 12.13 19.78
CA LYS A 83 -17.75 12.01 19.89
C LYS A 83 -17.25 10.87 19.00
N ILE A 84 -16.05 11.01 18.45
CA ILE A 84 -15.35 9.99 17.70
C ILE A 84 -14.04 9.65 18.40
N ARG A 85 -13.68 8.37 18.49
CA ARG A 85 -12.38 7.93 19.01
C ARG A 85 -11.43 7.77 17.85
N LEU A 86 -10.30 8.47 17.89
CA LEU A 86 -9.24 8.34 16.89
C LEU A 86 -7.96 7.88 17.59
N ASN A 87 -7.28 6.93 16.96
CA ASN A 87 -5.93 6.52 17.30
C ASN A 87 -5.01 7.04 16.20
N VAL A 88 -4.13 7.98 16.56
CA VAL A 88 -3.25 8.69 15.63
C VAL A 88 -1.80 8.48 16.08
N GLN A 89 -0.94 8.14 15.13
CA GLN A 89 0.50 8.02 15.34
C GLN A 89 1.23 8.72 14.21
N LEU A 90 2.26 9.49 14.55
CA LEU A 90 3.11 10.19 13.60
C LEU A 90 4.46 9.49 13.51
N PHE A 91 4.91 9.23 12.29
CA PHE A 91 6.25 8.74 11.99
C PHE A 91 6.98 9.72 11.09
N GLU A 92 8.27 9.94 11.36
CA GLU A 92 9.14 10.74 10.51
C GLU A 92 10.19 9.84 9.89
N ASP A 93 10.22 9.76 8.56
CA ASP A 93 11.24 9.05 7.80
C ASP A 93 12.25 10.07 7.26
N GLN A 94 13.50 9.97 7.70
CA GLN A 94 14.58 10.82 7.20
C GLN A 94 15.22 10.20 5.94
N ILE A 95 15.04 10.87 4.81
CA ILE A 95 15.71 10.53 3.56
C ILE A 95 16.99 11.37 3.47
N LEU A 96 18.15 10.70 3.45
CA LEU A 96 19.46 11.35 3.34
C LEU A 96 19.65 11.92 1.92
N PRO A 97 20.62 12.84 1.73
CA PRO A 97 21.04 13.26 0.40
C PRO A 97 21.53 12.07 -0.45
N TRP A 98 21.41 12.21 -1.78
CA TRP A 98 21.73 11.16 -2.75
C TRP A 98 23.14 10.58 -2.56
N GLU A 99 24.11 11.44 -2.23
CA GLU A 99 25.53 11.12 -2.08
C GLU A 99 25.77 10.05 -1.01
N CYS A 100 24.93 10.03 0.03
CA CYS A 100 25.02 9.04 1.10
C CYS A 100 24.66 7.62 0.63
N TYR A 101 23.85 7.49 -0.42
CA TYR A 101 23.42 6.19 -0.95
C TYR A 101 24.33 5.64 -2.06
N VAL A 102 25.13 6.51 -2.70
CA VAL A 102 26.00 6.13 -3.82
C VAL A 102 26.92 4.93 -3.51
N PRO A 103 27.60 4.84 -2.35
CA PRO A 103 28.46 3.69 -2.06
C PRO A 103 27.71 2.36 -2.04
N LEU A 104 26.51 2.33 -1.45
CA LEU A 104 25.65 1.15 -1.39
C LEU A 104 25.17 0.77 -2.79
N ILE A 105 24.71 1.75 -3.57
CA ILE A 105 24.21 1.52 -4.94
C ILE A 105 25.34 0.96 -5.82
N ASN A 106 26.54 1.53 -5.75
CA ASN A 106 27.70 1.02 -6.48
C ASN A 106 28.02 -0.42 -6.09
N HIS A 107 27.99 -0.75 -4.81
CA HIS A 107 28.25 -2.12 -4.35
C HIS A 107 27.21 -3.12 -4.88
N LEU A 108 25.92 -2.76 -4.82
CA LEU A 108 24.84 -3.57 -5.40
C LEU A 108 25.07 -3.76 -6.91
N VAL A 109 25.27 -2.67 -7.64
CA VAL A 109 25.49 -2.67 -9.09
C VAL A 109 26.71 -3.51 -9.50
N GLU A 110 27.83 -3.42 -8.79
CA GLU A 110 29.02 -4.20 -9.09
C GLU A 110 28.79 -5.71 -8.87
N THR A 111 27.89 -6.07 -7.94
CA THR A 111 27.54 -7.47 -7.66
C THR A 111 26.96 -8.18 -8.88
N VAL A 112 26.14 -7.50 -9.68
CA VAL A 112 25.53 -8.11 -10.89
C VAL A 112 26.41 -8.00 -12.14
N LYS A 113 27.51 -7.22 -12.09
CA LYS A 113 28.42 -7.05 -13.23
C LYS A 113 29.50 -8.12 -13.29
N LYS A 114 29.98 -8.58 -12.14
CA LYS A 114 31.05 -9.57 -12.07
C LYS A 114 30.51 -10.95 -12.43
N GLN A 115 31.20 -11.64 -13.35
CA GLN A 115 30.99 -13.06 -13.63
C GLN A 115 32.30 -13.82 -13.40
N PRO A 116 32.25 -15.07 -12.88
CA PRO A 116 31.06 -15.79 -12.42
C PRO A 116 30.44 -15.11 -11.20
N TYR A 117 29.14 -15.30 -10.98
CA TYR A 117 28.50 -14.84 -9.74
C TYR A 117 29.08 -15.72 -8.62
N ASP A 118 30.06 -15.21 -7.87
CA ASP A 118 30.68 -15.95 -6.77
C ASP A 118 29.60 -16.52 -5.83
N GLU A 119 29.86 -17.72 -5.28
CA GLU A 119 28.90 -18.54 -4.50
C GLU A 119 28.26 -17.79 -3.32
N VAL A 120 28.93 -16.77 -2.81
CA VAL A 120 28.39 -15.84 -1.80
C VAL A 120 28.56 -14.42 -2.29
N ASN A 121 27.46 -13.81 -2.72
CA ASN A 121 27.41 -12.43 -3.14
C ASN A 121 26.30 -11.69 -2.39
N THR A 122 26.28 -10.37 -2.47
CA THR A 122 25.35 -9.54 -1.69
C THR A 122 23.88 -9.90 -1.94
N LEU A 123 23.54 -10.42 -3.13
CA LEU A 123 22.18 -10.88 -3.44
C LEU A 123 21.84 -12.21 -2.76
N SER A 124 22.78 -13.17 -2.71
CA SER A 124 22.54 -14.43 -2.00
C SER A 124 22.46 -14.24 -0.48
N LEU A 125 23.20 -13.29 0.08
CA LEU A 125 23.06 -12.89 1.48
C LEU A 125 21.69 -12.24 1.76
N LEU A 126 21.21 -11.36 0.88
CA LEU A 126 19.88 -10.75 1.02
C LEU A 126 18.77 -11.81 1.00
N GLU A 127 18.91 -12.86 0.18
CA GLU A 127 17.95 -13.96 0.12
C GLU A 127 17.91 -14.79 1.41
N GLN A 128 19.06 -14.99 2.07
CA GLN A 128 19.19 -15.76 3.31
C GLN A 128 18.74 -14.97 4.56
N VAL A 129 19.12 -13.70 4.66
CA VAL A 129 18.91 -12.89 5.88
C VAL A 129 17.49 -12.35 5.98
N MET A 130 16.82 -12.09 4.85
CA MET A 130 15.58 -11.31 4.82
C MET A 130 14.38 -12.16 4.40
N THR A 131 13.91 -13.01 5.31
CA THR A 131 12.76 -13.91 5.08
C THR A 131 11.40 -13.22 5.21
N ALA A 132 11.31 -12.11 5.96
CA ALA A 132 10.04 -11.49 6.33
C ALA A 132 9.43 -10.56 5.26
N ASP A 133 10.23 -9.89 4.43
CA ASP A 133 9.72 -8.92 3.44
C ASP A 133 10.45 -8.96 2.08
N ARG A 134 10.48 -10.15 1.48
CA ARG A 134 11.06 -10.35 0.13
C ARG A 134 10.36 -9.53 -0.96
N THR A 135 9.09 -9.19 -0.75
CA THR A 135 8.29 -8.44 -1.73
C THR A 135 8.71 -6.97 -1.77
N ALA A 136 8.85 -6.31 -0.62
CA ALA A 136 9.32 -4.91 -0.60
C ALA A 136 10.75 -4.79 -1.12
N ILE A 137 11.63 -5.73 -0.75
CA ILE A 137 13.02 -5.75 -1.24
C ILE A 137 13.05 -6.00 -2.74
N GLY A 138 12.31 -7.00 -3.24
CA GLY A 138 12.19 -7.27 -4.67
C GLY A 138 11.76 -6.02 -5.43
N ARG A 139 10.75 -5.30 -4.92
CA ARG A 139 10.30 -4.03 -5.50
C ARG A 139 11.39 -2.96 -5.51
N SER A 140 12.08 -2.75 -4.39
CA SER A 140 13.14 -1.75 -4.27
C SER A 140 14.33 -2.04 -5.19
N LEU A 141 14.77 -3.30 -5.24
CA LEU A 141 15.83 -3.75 -6.14
C LEU A 141 15.42 -3.59 -7.59
N VAL A 142 14.24 -4.07 -7.99
CA VAL A 142 13.73 -3.93 -9.36
C VAL A 142 13.72 -2.45 -9.78
N LYS A 143 13.18 -1.56 -8.95
CA LYS A 143 13.17 -0.12 -9.22
C LYS A 143 14.58 0.45 -9.36
N LEU A 144 15.50 0.08 -8.47
CA LEU A 144 16.90 0.51 -8.53
C LEU A 144 17.55 0.07 -9.84
N TYR A 145 17.44 -1.20 -10.22
CA TYR A 145 18.10 -1.74 -11.41
C TYR A 145 17.44 -1.34 -12.73
N ILE A 146 16.14 -1.02 -12.74
CA ILE A 146 15.50 -0.34 -13.87
C ILE A 146 16.15 1.03 -14.08
N ASN A 147 16.25 1.84 -13.02
CA ASN A 147 16.86 3.17 -13.10
C ASN A 147 18.34 3.13 -13.50
N GLN A 148 19.07 2.08 -13.13
CA GLN A 148 20.46 1.86 -13.53
C GLN A 148 20.62 1.16 -14.90
N GLY A 149 19.53 0.83 -15.61
CA GLY A 149 19.57 0.18 -16.92
C GLY A 149 20.10 -1.26 -16.92
N MET A 150 20.05 -1.96 -15.77
CA MET A 150 20.66 -3.29 -15.58
C MET A 150 19.68 -4.36 -15.06
N ILE A 151 18.37 -4.13 -15.18
CA ILE A 151 17.34 -5.05 -14.68
C ILE A 151 17.48 -6.49 -15.21
N VAL A 152 17.84 -6.66 -16.48
CA VAL A 152 18.03 -8.00 -17.07
C VAL A 152 19.18 -8.74 -16.38
N LYS A 153 20.27 -8.04 -16.03
CA LYS A 153 21.41 -8.63 -15.32
C LYS A 153 21.04 -9.03 -13.90
N LEU A 154 20.24 -8.22 -13.21
CA LEU A 154 19.70 -8.58 -11.90
C LEU A 154 18.86 -9.85 -11.97
N LEU A 155 17.87 -9.90 -12.88
CA LEU A 155 16.97 -11.05 -12.99
C LEU A 155 17.71 -12.33 -13.41
N ASP A 156 18.69 -12.22 -14.32
CA ASP A 156 19.58 -13.34 -14.68
C ASP A 156 20.38 -13.85 -13.47
N ALA A 157 20.99 -12.93 -12.68
CA ALA A 157 21.74 -13.29 -11.48
C ALA A 157 20.85 -14.00 -10.44
N LEU A 158 19.68 -13.41 -10.12
CA LEU A 158 18.73 -14.00 -9.17
C LEU A 158 18.23 -15.37 -9.64
N THR A 159 17.94 -15.51 -10.94
CA THR A 159 17.47 -16.76 -11.52
C THR A 159 18.55 -17.85 -11.45
N LYS A 160 19.81 -17.49 -11.72
CA LYS A 160 20.93 -18.44 -11.61
C LYS A 160 21.16 -18.90 -10.17
N VAL A 161 21.06 -17.99 -9.20
CA VAL A 161 21.13 -18.34 -7.77
C VAL A 161 20.00 -19.28 -7.38
N GLU A 162 18.77 -19.00 -7.81
CA GLU A 162 17.62 -19.88 -7.53
C GLU A 162 17.80 -21.27 -8.16
N VAL A 163 18.24 -21.35 -9.42
CA VAL A 163 18.50 -22.62 -10.12
C VAL A 163 19.61 -23.42 -9.44
N ALA A 164 20.67 -22.77 -8.96
CA ALA A 164 21.78 -23.43 -8.29
C ALA A 164 21.42 -23.93 -6.87
N THR A 165 20.54 -23.23 -6.18
CA THR A 165 20.12 -23.57 -4.79
C THR A 165 18.93 -24.51 -4.72
N THR A 166 18.16 -24.66 -5.81
CA THR A 166 16.97 -25.51 -5.83
C THR A 166 17.32 -26.99 -5.98
N GLU A 167 16.96 -27.80 -4.97
CA GLU A 167 17.20 -29.25 -4.99
C GLU A 167 16.26 -30.02 -5.93
N THR A 168 15.01 -29.56 -6.11
CA THR A 168 14.00 -30.28 -6.91
C THR A 168 13.33 -29.38 -7.95
N LEU A 169 13.25 -29.85 -9.20
CA LEU A 169 12.61 -29.14 -10.32
C LEU A 169 11.17 -28.72 -10.03
N ASN A 170 10.44 -29.53 -9.24
CA ASN A 170 9.05 -29.24 -8.88
C ASN A 170 8.89 -28.04 -7.93
N THR A 171 9.99 -27.52 -7.37
CA THR A 171 9.99 -26.37 -6.46
C THR A 171 10.58 -25.10 -7.08
N LEU A 172 11.18 -25.22 -8.27
CA LEU A 172 11.77 -24.10 -9.00
C LEU A 172 10.69 -23.06 -9.35
N PHE A 173 10.93 -21.79 -9.02
CA PHE A 173 10.01 -20.66 -9.22
C PHE A 173 8.66 -20.79 -8.51
N ARG A 174 8.55 -21.63 -7.48
CA ARG A 174 7.33 -21.75 -6.67
C ARG A 174 7.32 -20.74 -5.52
N GLY A 175 7.33 -19.45 -5.88
CA GLY A 175 6.54 -18.46 -5.16
C GLY A 175 6.99 -18.04 -3.76
N ASN A 176 8.28 -18.12 -3.40
CA ASN A 176 8.81 -17.39 -2.24
C ASN A 176 10.32 -17.10 -2.31
N SER A 177 10.90 -17.10 -3.51
CA SER A 177 12.30 -16.72 -3.75
C SER A 177 12.42 -15.25 -4.13
N LEU A 178 13.62 -14.69 -4.01
CA LEU A 178 13.88 -13.33 -4.47
C LEU A 178 13.79 -13.23 -5.99
N ALA A 179 14.11 -14.29 -6.74
CA ALA A 179 13.95 -14.29 -8.20
C ALA A 179 12.48 -14.26 -8.62
N THR A 180 11.62 -15.14 -8.05
CA THR A 180 10.18 -15.13 -8.36
C THR A 180 9.56 -13.76 -8.00
N LYS A 181 9.87 -13.22 -6.81
CA LYS A 181 9.38 -11.89 -6.41
C LYS A 181 9.95 -10.76 -7.26
N GLY A 182 11.20 -10.86 -7.69
CA GLY A 182 11.83 -9.89 -8.59
C GLY A 182 11.15 -9.85 -9.95
N VAL A 183 10.87 -11.02 -10.54
CA VAL A 183 10.14 -11.13 -11.82
C VAL A 183 8.72 -10.60 -11.67
N ASP A 184 8.01 -10.97 -10.58
CA ASP A 184 6.66 -10.47 -10.29
C ASP A 184 6.61 -8.94 -10.19
N GLU A 185 7.50 -8.33 -9.40
CA GLU A 185 7.54 -6.88 -9.24
C GLU A 185 7.99 -6.17 -10.52
N PHE A 186 8.91 -6.76 -11.30
CA PHE A 186 9.27 -6.24 -12.62
C PHE A 186 8.05 -6.20 -13.54
N MET A 187 7.31 -7.31 -13.66
CA MET A 187 6.09 -7.37 -14.47
C MET A 187 5.03 -6.37 -14.00
N LYS A 188 4.90 -6.11 -12.70
CA LYS A 188 3.99 -5.07 -12.19
C LYS A 188 4.44 -3.67 -12.55
N VAL A 189 5.74 -3.38 -12.55
CA VAL A 189 6.26 -2.04 -12.89
C VAL A 189 6.09 -1.73 -14.37
N ILE A 190 6.41 -2.68 -15.26
CA ILE A 190 6.41 -2.43 -16.71
C ILE A 190 5.16 -2.93 -17.44
N GLY A 191 4.43 -3.90 -16.88
CA GLY A 191 3.39 -4.66 -17.57
C GLY A 191 1.98 -4.10 -17.44
N ILE A 192 1.76 -3.04 -16.64
CA ILE A 192 0.42 -2.44 -16.49
C ILE A 192 -0.18 -2.01 -17.83
N PRO A 193 0.53 -1.31 -18.74
CA PRO A 193 -0.03 -0.93 -20.04
C PRO A 193 -0.49 -2.15 -20.85
N TYR A 194 0.34 -3.19 -20.91
CA TYR A 194 0.02 -4.45 -21.59
C TYR A 194 -1.22 -5.14 -20.99
N LEU A 195 -1.30 -5.19 -19.65
CA LEU A 195 -2.43 -5.79 -18.94
C LEU A 195 -3.73 -5.05 -19.21
N LEU A 196 -3.69 -3.71 -19.21
CA LEU A 196 -4.84 -2.88 -19.50
C LEU A 196 -5.30 -3.08 -20.96
N GLU A 197 -4.39 -3.06 -21.92
CA GLU A 197 -4.74 -3.28 -23.33
C GLU A 197 -5.35 -4.67 -23.56
N THR A 198 -4.79 -5.70 -22.92
CA THR A 198 -5.20 -7.09 -23.14
C THR A 198 -6.48 -7.47 -22.41
N LEU A 199 -6.62 -7.13 -21.12
CA LEU A 199 -7.71 -7.63 -20.27
C LEU A 199 -8.82 -6.63 -20.03
N LYS A 200 -8.55 -5.32 -20.07
CA LYS A 200 -9.55 -4.30 -19.72
C LYS A 200 -10.84 -4.40 -20.55
N PRO A 201 -10.79 -4.58 -21.90
CA PRO A 201 -12.03 -4.64 -22.69
C PRO A 201 -12.94 -5.80 -22.25
N THR A 202 -12.34 -6.96 -21.94
CA THR A 202 -13.05 -8.16 -21.49
C THR A 202 -13.61 -7.98 -20.08
N ILE A 203 -12.82 -7.42 -19.15
CA ILE A 203 -13.26 -7.14 -17.79
C ILE A 203 -14.40 -6.11 -17.78
N ASP A 204 -14.29 -5.05 -18.57
CA ASP A 204 -15.33 -4.03 -18.70
C ASP A 204 -16.63 -4.63 -19.27
N LYS A 205 -16.53 -5.59 -20.20
CA LYS A 205 -17.68 -6.35 -20.71
C LYS A 205 -18.32 -7.21 -19.63
N ILE A 206 -17.54 -7.97 -18.86
CA ILE A 206 -18.05 -8.79 -17.74
C ILE A 206 -18.78 -7.91 -16.72
N TYR A 207 -18.20 -6.75 -16.38
CA TYR A 207 -18.79 -5.82 -15.42
C TYR A 207 -20.13 -5.23 -15.92
N LYS A 208 -20.25 -4.96 -17.22
CA LYS A 208 -21.49 -4.47 -17.84
C LYS A 208 -22.56 -5.55 -17.95
N GLU A 209 -22.19 -6.76 -18.39
CA GLU A 209 -23.14 -7.84 -18.64
C GLU A 209 -23.65 -8.51 -17.37
N LYS A 210 -22.86 -8.51 -16.27
CA LYS A 210 -23.21 -9.13 -14.99
C LYS A 210 -23.77 -10.56 -15.13
N ARG A 211 -23.21 -11.32 -16.06
CA ARG A 211 -23.63 -12.70 -16.33
C ARG A 211 -23.42 -13.58 -15.11
N TYR A 212 -24.42 -14.41 -14.82
CA TYR A 212 -24.32 -15.44 -13.81
C TYR A 212 -23.48 -16.60 -14.35
N CYS A 213 -22.31 -16.83 -13.75
CA CYS A 213 -21.35 -17.86 -14.18
C CYS A 213 -21.11 -18.93 -13.11
N GLU A 214 -22.00 -19.06 -12.12
CA GLU A 214 -21.90 -20.12 -11.11
C GLU A 214 -22.12 -21.49 -11.75
N ILE A 215 -21.23 -22.42 -11.43
CA ILE A 215 -21.25 -23.78 -11.96
C ILE A 215 -21.43 -24.83 -10.86
N ASP A 216 -21.31 -24.43 -9.58
CA ASP A 216 -21.56 -25.30 -8.43
C ASP A 216 -23.08 -25.56 -8.31
N PRO A 217 -23.55 -26.81 -8.51
CA PRO A 217 -24.97 -27.13 -8.48
C PRO A 217 -25.67 -26.78 -7.16
N ASN A 218 -24.92 -26.71 -6.04
CA ASN A 218 -25.46 -26.38 -4.73
C ASN A 218 -25.63 -24.86 -4.51
N LYS A 219 -25.05 -24.03 -5.39
CA LYS A 219 -25.09 -22.56 -5.30
C LYS A 219 -25.85 -21.90 -6.44
N ILE A 220 -26.26 -22.67 -7.46
CA ILE A 220 -27.07 -22.16 -8.56
C ILE A 220 -28.43 -21.68 -8.02
N ASP A 221 -28.66 -20.38 -8.15
CA ASP A 221 -29.98 -19.81 -7.94
C ASP A 221 -30.89 -20.18 -9.11
N ARG A 222 -31.84 -21.10 -8.87
CA ARG A 222 -32.79 -21.59 -9.89
C ARG A 222 -33.84 -20.54 -10.29
N SER A 223 -33.81 -19.35 -9.70
CA SER A 223 -34.69 -18.23 -10.05
C SER A 223 -34.09 -17.28 -11.09
N VAL A 224 -32.81 -17.42 -11.42
CA VAL A 224 -32.15 -16.71 -12.52
C VAL A 224 -32.26 -17.56 -13.79
N PRO A 225 -32.80 -17.05 -14.91
CA PRO A 225 -32.97 -17.80 -16.15
C PRO A 225 -31.65 -18.21 -16.81
#